data_AF-A0A2N2F8Y1-F1
#
_entry.id   AF-A0A2N2F8Y1-F1
#
_cell.length_a   1.000
_cell.length_b   1.000
_cell.length_c   1.000
_cell.angle_alpha   90.00
_cell.angle_beta   90.00
_cell.angle_gamma   90.00
#
_symmetry.space_group_name_H-M   'P 1'
#
loop_
_entity.id
_entity.type
_entity.pdbx_description
1 polymer ?
#
loop_
_entity_poly.entity_id
_entity_poly.type
_entity_poly.pdbx_seq_one_letter_code
_entity_poly.pdbx_strand_id
1 'polypeptide(L)' 'MPVVNIKMVKGRTVEQKRNLVRAVTDAVAQTIDVKPDAVWVLIEEYEKENWAAGGELFSDSKARAPK' A
#
# COMPACT_ATOMS: atom_id res chain seq x y z
N MET A 1 16.07 -4.89 -10.66
CA MET A 1 15.82 -4.44 -9.28
C MET A 1 14.53 -3.64 -9.25
N PRO A 2 13.37 -4.30 -9.08
CA PRO A 2 12.07 -3.64 -9.04
C PRO A 2 11.81 -2.95 -7.69
N VAL A 3 11.20 -1.78 -7.74
CA VAL A 3 10.76 -1.02 -6.57
C VAL A 3 9.26 -0.77 -6.68
N VAL A 4 8.50 -1.12 -5.64
CA VAL A 4 7.06 -0.86 -5.54
C VAL A 4 6.82 0.15 -4.43
N ASN A 5 6.12 1.25 -4.75
CA ASN A 5 5.71 2.25 -3.77
C ASN A 5 4.20 2.13 -3.55
N ILE A 6 3.82 1.82 -2.32
CA ILE A 6 2.42 1.69 -1.91
C ILE A 6 2.06 2.93 -1.11
N LYS A 7 1.20 3.76 -1.68
CA LYS A 7 0.61 4.90 -0.99
C LYS A 7 -0.78 4.54 -0.49
N MET A 8 -1.00 4.64 0.80
CA MET A 8 -2.27 4.25 1.41
C MET A 8 -2.62 5.13 2.61
N VAL A 9 -3.90 5.18 2.96
CA VAL A 9 -4.34 5.83 4.19
C VAL A 9 -3.85 5.03 5.41
N LYS A 10 -3.53 5.70 6.51
CA LYS A 10 -3.21 5.05 7.80
C LYS A 10 -4.36 4.18 8.32
N GLY A 11 -4.02 3.29 9.25
CA GLY A 11 -5.01 2.47 9.99
C GLY A 11 -4.84 0.96 9.85
N ARG A 12 -3.83 0.49 9.11
CA ARG A 12 -3.56 -0.96 8.98
C ARG A 12 -2.64 -1.42 10.09
N THR A 13 -2.91 -2.61 10.60
CA THR A 13 -2.04 -3.25 11.58
C THR A 13 -0.71 -3.64 10.93
N VAL A 14 0.32 -3.82 11.75
CA VAL A 14 1.62 -4.30 11.27
C VAL A 14 1.48 -5.67 10.57
N GLU A 15 0.58 -6.53 11.05
CA GLU A 15 0.36 -7.84 10.45
C GLU A 15 -0.27 -7.74 9.05
N GLN A 16 -1.23 -6.83 8.85
CA GLN A 16 -1.77 -6.57 7.51
C GLN A 16 -0.68 -6.06 6.56
N LYS A 17 0.22 -5.19 7.04
CA LYS A 17 1.36 -4.71 6.24
C LYS A 17 2.34 -5.82 5.89
N ARG A 18 2.63 -6.75 6.81
CA ARG A 18 3.46 -7.94 6.54
C ARG A 18 2.86 -8.81 5.43
N ASN A 19 1.56 -9.07 5.51
CA ASN A 19 0.87 -9.85 4.49
C ASN A 19 0.85 -9.13 3.14
N LEU A 20 0.66 -7.81 3.13
CA LEU A 20 0.71 -6.99 1.93
C LEU A 20 2.08 -7.05 1.25
N VAL A 21 3.18 -6.81 1.98
CA VAL A 21 4.53 -6.83 1.37
C VAL A 21 4.89 -8.22 0.85
N ARG A 22 4.50 -9.30 1.55
CA ARG A 22 4.71 -10.67 1.09
C ARG A 22 4.01 -10.90 -0.26
N ALA A 23 2.71 -10.60 -0.32
CA ALA A 23 1.91 -10.82 -1.52
C ALA A 23 2.40 -9.99 -2.72
N VAL A 24 2.80 -8.74 -2.50
CA VAL A 24 3.35 -7.87 -3.55
C VAL A 24 4.70 -8.39 -4.05
N THR A 25 5.61 -8.76 -3.15
CA THR A 25 6.91 -9.34 -3.52
C THR A 25 6.73 -10.61 -4.34
N ASP A 26 5.85 -11.51 -3.91
CA ASP A 26 5.58 -12.77 -4.62
C ASP A 26 5.03 -12.50 -6.03
N ALA A 27 4.07 -11.59 -6.17
CA ALA A 27 3.49 -11.23 -7.45
C ALA A 27 4.53 -10.64 -8.43
N VAL A 28 5.38 -9.74 -7.95
CA VAL A 28 6.45 -9.17 -8.79
C VAL A 28 7.47 -10.23 -9.16
N ALA A 29 7.97 -11.01 -8.20
CA ALA A 29 8.97 -12.04 -8.43
C ALA A 29 8.52 -13.04 -9.50
N GLN A 30 7.26 -13.50 -9.42
CA GLN A 30 6.69 -14.51 -10.32
C GLN A 30 6.37 -13.97 -11.72
N THR A 31 5.99 -12.70 -11.86
CA THR A 31 5.49 -12.16 -13.14
C THR A 31 6.59 -11.63 -14.05
N ILE A 32 7.73 -11.22 -13.50
CA ILE A 32 8.85 -10.66 -14.28
C ILE A 32 10.17 -11.43 -14.06
N ASP A 33 10.08 -12.67 -13.56
CA ASP A 33 11.20 -13.61 -13.40
C ASP A 33 12.41 -13.00 -12.66
N VAL A 34 12.14 -12.47 -11.46
CA VAL A 34 13.19 -11.98 -10.56
C VAL A 34 13.15 -12.70 -9.23
N LYS A 35 14.31 -12.81 -8.57
CA LYS A 35 14.36 -13.36 -7.22
C LYS A 35 13.59 -12.45 -6.23
N PRO A 36 12.90 -13.00 -5.23
CA PRO A 36 12.15 -12.21 -4.24
C PRO A 36 13.00 -11.19 -3.47
N ASP A 37 14.27 -11.49 -3.20
CA ASP A 37 15.22 -10.60 -2.52
C ASP A 37 15.60 -9.37 -3.36
N ALA A 38 15.35 -9.40 -4.67
CA ALA A 38 15.56 -8.26 -5.57
C ALA A 38 14.38 -7.29 -5.61
N VAL A 39 13.25 -7.59 -4.95
CA VAL A 39 12.03 -6.78 -4.94
C VAL A 39 11.96 -5.93 -3.68
N TRP A 40 11.83 -4.62 -3.86
CA TRP A 40 11.82 -3.65 -2.76
C TRP A 40 10.44 -3.02 -2.65
N VAL A 41 9.83 -3.07 -1.46
CA VAL A 41 8.49 -2.52 -1.20
C VAL A 41 8.59 -1.39 -0.17
N LEU A 42 8.11 -0.21 -0.54
CA LEU A 42 8.03 0.96 0.32
C LEU A 42 6.56 1.26 0.60
N ILE A 43 6.21 1.42 1.88
CA ILE A 43 4.86 1.80 2.31
C ILE A 43 4.90 3.24 2.80
N GLU A 44 4.14 4.10 2.13
CA GLU A 44 3.88 5.48 2.54
C GLU A 44 2.45 5.58 3.05
N GLU A 45 2.30 5.98 4.31
CA GLU A 45 0.99 6.13 4.92
C GLU A 45 0.62 7.59 5.14
N TYR A 46 -0.60 7.94 4.77
CA TYR A 46 -1.13 9.28 4.85
C TYR A 46 -2.31 9.34 5.82
N GLU A 47 -2.41 10.41 6.61
CA GLU A 47 -3.62 10.70 7.37
C GLU A 47 -4.80 10.95 6.42
N LYS A 48 -6.03 10.72 6.89
CA LYS A 48 -7.25 10.91 6.09
C LYS A 48 -7.45 12.35 5.60
N GLU A 49 -6.98 13.32 6.37
CA GLU A 49 -7.01 14.75 6.01
C GLU A 49 -6.02 15.10 4.88
N ASN A 50 -5.03 14.24 4.62
CA ASN A 50 -4.02 14.43 3.58
C ASN A 50 -4.30 13.59 2.32
N TRP A 51 -5.51 13.02 2.21
CA TRP A 51 -5.92 12.19 1.08
C TRP A 51 -7.30 12.59 0.58
N ALA A 52 -7.45 12.84 -0.71
CA ALA A 52 -8.69 13.33 -1.32
C ALA A 52 -9.02 12.58 -2.61
N ALA A 53 -10.30 12.45 -2.93
CA ALA A 53 -10.72 12.01 -4.26
C ALA A 53 -12.11 12.56 -4.60
N GLY A 54 -12.27 13.11 -5.81
CA GLY A 54 -13.52 13.73 -6.23
C GLY A 54 -13.82 15.06 -5.54
N GLY A 55 -12.79 15.78 -5.06
CA GLY A 55 -12.94 17.06 -4.38
C GLY A 55 -13.23 16.99 -2.88
N GLU A 56 -13.36 15.78 -2.32
CA GLU A 56 -13.61 15.57 -0.88
C GLU A 56 -12.40 14.92 -0.20
N LEU A 57 -12.06 15.40 1.00
CA LEU A 57 -11.08 14.75 1.86
C LEU A 57 -11.65 13.44 2.41
N PHE A 58 -10.78 12.46 2.62
CA PHE A 58 -11.16 11.19 3.23
C PHE A 58 -11.51 11.34 4.71
N SER A 59 -11.11 12.45 5.34
CA SER A 59 -11.56 12.85 6.68
C SER A 59 -13.04 13.19 6.71
N ASP A 60 -13.57 13.77 5.63
CA ASP A 60 -14.93 14.30 5.55
C ASP A 60 -15.91 13.20 5.12
N SER A 61 -15.40 12.23 4.34
CA SER A 61 -16.18 11.10 3.84
C SER A 61 -16.29 9.97 4.88
N LYS A 62 -17.45 9.85 5.55
CA LYS A 62 -17.79 8.69 6.40
C LYS A 62 -17.80 7.35 5.63
N ALA A 63 -17.91 7.39 4.30
CA ALA A 63 -18.18 6.23 3.45
C ALA A 63 -16.94 5.56 2.85
N ARG A 64 -15.75 6.18 2.93
CA ARG A 64 -14.54 5.71 2.23
C ARG A 64 -13.43 5.21 3.15
N ALA A 65 -13.72 5.00 4.42
CA ALA A 65 -12.77 4.33 5.31
C ALA A 65 -12.47 2.94 4.74
N PRO A 66 -11.22 2.65 4.36
CA PRO A 66 -10.88 1.31 3.92
C PRO A 66 -11.04 0.36 5.11
N LYS A 67 -11.71 -0.77 4.88
CA LYS A 67 -11.83 -1.88 5.83
C LYS A 67 -10.44 -2.39 6.25
#